data_AF-A0A3S3ML46-F1
#
_entry.id   AF-A0A3S3ML46-F1
#
_cell.length_a   1.000
_cell.length_b   1.000
_cell.length_c   1.000
_cell.angle_alpha   90.00
_cell.angle_beta   90.00
_cell.angle_gamma   90.00
#
_symmetry.space_group_name_H-M   'P 1'
#
loop_
_entity.id
_entity.type
_entity.pdbx_description
1 polymer ?
#
loop_
_entity_poly.entity_id
_entity_poly.type
_entity_poly.pdbx_seq_one_letter_code
_entity_poly.pdbx_strand_id
1 'polypeptide(L)'
;MRFCVSNHHLFLLKSNFRYPTIYIYSAKTLLPFSTATSTAQTHFMVDYLIQKCGLSREKANSASKTLTHIKSPENPDSVLDFLKQSGFNDTHIRDLISKKPKLLNVKVENTLKPKFLFFQELGLYGTPFAEITSRYPHFLRYSIENHLQPTITYLRSFFHTNDRIVTAIKRWAKVLSYDLQKRIMPGIEVLRECGIPDHKISSLILR
;
A
#
# COMPACT_ATOMS: atom_id res chain seq x y z
N MET A 1 -10.72 11.08 -47.49
CA MET A 1 -11.91 11.28 -46.63
C MET A 1 -11.46 11.97 -45.36
N ARG A 2 -12.25 12.95 -44.91
CA ARG A 2 -11.88 14.09 -44.06
C ARG A 2 -11.52 13.69 -42.62
N PHE A 3 -10.46 14.32 -42.11
CA PHE A 3 -10.19 14.50 -40.69
C PHE A 3 -11.30 15.37 -40.07
N CYS A 4 -11.81 14.95 -38.91
CA CYS A 4 -12.55 15.83 -38.00
C CYS A 4 -12.20 15.42 -36.56
N VAL A 5 -11.24 16.10 -35.97
CA VAL A 5 -10.95 16.04 -34.53
C VAL A 5 -11.78 17.15 -33.90
N SER A 6 -12.87 16.78 -33.23
CA SER A 6 -13.67 17.75 -32.48
C SER A 6 -13.07 17.94 -31.09
N ASN A 7 -12.43 19.08 -30.89
CA ASN A 7 -11.92 19.58 -29.63
C ASN A 7 -13.07 20.05 -28.73
N HIS A 8 -13.56 19.18 -27.84
CA HIS A 8 -14.23 19.61 -26.62
C HIS A 8 -14.24 18.45 -25.62
N HIS A 9 -13.26 18.44 -24.71
CA HIS A 9 -13.34 17.96 -23.32
C HIS A 9 -11.93 17.93 -22.70
N LEU A 10 -11.23 19.07 -22.78
CA LEU A 10 -9.90 19.28 -22.19
C LEU A 10 -9.97 20.40 -21.15
N PHE A 11 -10.87 20.23 -20.19
CA PHE A 11 -10.97 20.95 -18.91
C PHE A 11 -11.81 20.00 -18.05
N LEU A 12 -11.30 19.27 -17.06
CA LEU A 12 -11.04 19.73 -15.71
C LEU A 12 -10.19 18.68 -14.97
N LEU A 13 -8.91 18.96 -14.75
CA LEU A 13 -8.08 18.24 -13.77
C LEU A 13 -7.41 19.25 -12.84
N LYS A 14 -8.22 19.96 -12.05
CA LYS A 14 -7.81 20.59 -10.79
C LYS A 14 -9.01 20.68 -9.87
N SER A 15 -9.13 19.74 -8.94
CA SER A 15 -9.97 19.93 -7.75
C SER A 15 -9.49 19.04 -6.62
N ASN A 16 -8.73 19.69 -5.72
CA ASN A 16 -8.49 19.24 -4.36
C ASN A 16 -9.83 19.10 -3.63
N PHE A 17 -10.24 17.90 -3.26
CA PHE A 17 -11.36 17.71 -2.35
C PHE A 17 -10.86 17.29 -0.97
N ARG A 18 -10.91 18.29 -0.09
CA ARG A 18 -10.74 18.24 1.36
C ARG A 18 -12.15 17.92 1.93
N TYR A 19 -12.31 16.84 2.67
CA TYR A 19 -13.57 16.55 3.37
C TYR A 19 -13.71 17.43 4.61
N PRO A 20 -14.91 17.93 4.97
CA PRO A 20 -15.12 18.74 6.16
C PRO A 20 -15.31 17.84 7.39
N THR A 21 -14.56 18.10 8.46
CA THR A 21 -14.82 17.53 9.78
C THR A 21 -15.40 18.63 10.67
N ILE A 22 -16.58 18.37 11.21
CA ILE A 22 -17.34 19.27 12.08
C ILE A 22 -16.58 19.39 13.41
N TYR A 23 -16.17 20.60 13.76
CA TYR A 23 -15.60 20.92 15.08
C TYR A 23 -16.73 21.27 16.04
N ILE A 24 -16.89 20.47 17.09
CA ILE A 24 -17.69 20.83 18.26
C ILE A 24 -16.69 21.32 19.32
N TYR A 25 -16.73 22.62 19.62
CA TYR A 25 -15.95 23.18 20.72
C TYR A 25 -16.62 22.79 22.05
N SER A 26 -15.87 22.09 22.90
CA SER A 26 -16.13 22.07 24.34
C SER A 26 -14.89 22.62 25.05
N ALA A 27 -15.07 23.71 25.79
CA ALA A 27 -14.03 24.29 26.62
C ALA A 27 -13.79 23.38 27.83
N LYS A 28 -12.57 22.86 27.97
CA LYS A 28 -12.12 22.25 29.21
C LYS A 28 -10.84 22.94 29.68
N THR A 29 -10.97 23.45 30.90
CA THR A 29 -9.99 23.99 31.82
C THR A 29 -8.56 23.46 31.66
N LEU A 30 -7.61 24.40 31.62
CA LEU A 30 -6.17 24.15 31.61
C LEU A 30 -5.73 23.51 32.92
N LEU A 31 -5.30 22.26 32.87
CA LEU A 31 -4.40 21.68 33.86
C LEU A 31 -3.01 21.52 33.22
N PRO A 32 -1.92 21.82 33.94
CA PRO A 32 -0.57 21.69 33.40
C PRO A 32 -0.25 20.21 33.17
N PHE A 33 -0.07 19.83 31.90
CA PHE A 33 0.27 18.47 31.52
C PHE A 33 1.77 18.24 31.72
N SER A 34 2.12 17.26 32.57
CA SER A 34 3.49 16.81 32.77
C SER A 34 4.06 16.21 31.47
N THR A 35 5.15 16.78 30.96
CA THR A 35 5.74 16.48 29.65
C THR A 35 6.75 15.32 29.63
N ALA A 36 7.06 14.73 30.79
CA ALA A 36 8.14 13.75 30.93
C ALA A 36 7.89 12.41 30.21
N THR A 37 6.63 11.99 30.07
CA THR A 37 6.29 10.66 29.51
C THR A 37 6.37 10.63 27.97
N SER A 38 6.13 11.77 27.32
CA SER A 38 6.07 11.89 25.85
C SER A 38 7.45 11.87 25.20
N THR A 39 8.43 12.54 25.83
CA THR A 39 9.81 12.61 25.33
C THR A 39 10.52 11.26 25.39
N ALA A 40 10.37 10.53 26.51
CA ALA A 40 10.96 9.21 26.68
C ALA A 40 10.38 8.16 25.70
N GLN A 41 9.06 8.17 25.48
CA GLN A 41 8.41 7.28 24.49
C GLN A 41 8.85 7.59 23.05
N THR A 42 9.02 8.87 22.73
CA THR A 42 9.53 9.30 21.43
C THR A 42 10.97 8.80 21.22
N HIS A 43 11.82 8.89 22.24
CA HIS A 43 13.20 8.42 22.19
C HIS A 43 13.29 6.91 21.98
N PHE A 44 12.52 6.12 22.74
CA PHE A 44 12.47 4.67 22.60
C PHE A 44 12.15 4.23 21.16
N MET A 45 11.09 4.80 20.56
CA MET A 45 10.67 4.40 19.20
C MET A 45 11.69 4.80 18.14
N VAL A 46 12.37 5.95 18.31
CA VAL A 46 13.44 6.36 17.39
C VAL A 46 14.60 5.37 17.43
N ASP A 47 15.06 5.00 18.62
CA ASP A 47 16.15 4.02 18.77
C ASP A 47 15.75 2.64 18.24
N TYR A 48 14.52 2.21 18.54
CA TYR A 48 13.96 0.96 18.02
C TYR A 48 14.01 0.93 16.49
N LEU A 49 13.54 1.98 15.81
CA LEU A 49 13.51 2.04 14.34
C LEU A 49 14.92 2.04 13.72
N ILE A 50 15.90 2.65 14.39
CA ILE A 50 17.29 2.65 13.93
C ILE A 50 17.89 1.25 14.09
N GLN A 51 17.78 0.67 15.28
CA GLN A 51 18.46 -0.59 15.62
C GLN A 51 17.79 -1.82 14.99
N LYS A 52 16.46 -1.91 15.03
CA LYS A 52 15.70 -3.10 14.58
C LYS A 52 15.26 -3.01 13.12
N CYS A 53 14.97 -1.81 12.63
CA CYS A 53 14.49 -1.61 11.26
C CYS A 53 15.55 -1.03 10.31
N GLY A 54 16.73 -0.64 10.82
CA GLY A 54 17.82 -0.11 10.00
C GLY A 54 17.53 1.26 9.36
N LEU A 55 16.65 2.06 9.95
CA LEU A 55 16.34 3.40 9.46
C LEU A 55 17.45 4.40 9.80
N SER A 56 17.64 5.43 8.96
CA SER A 56 18.43 6.60 9.35
C SER A 56 17.72 7.37 10.47
N ARG A 57 18.47 8.18 11.22
CA ARG A 57 17.90 8.94 12.34
C ARG A 57 16.80 9.90 11.90
N GLU A 58 16.94 10.52 10.74
CA GLU A 58 15.96 11.45 10.17
C GLU A 58 14.64 10.73 9.82
N LYS A 59 14.76 9.55 9.20
CA LYS A 59 13.60 8.71 8.86
C LYS A 59 12.96 8.15 10.12
N ALA A 60 13.74 7.71 11.11
CA ALA A 60 13.25 7.22 12.39
C ALA A 60 12.48 8.30 13.16
N ASN A 61 13.02 9.52 13.24
CA ASN A 61 12.35 10.68 13.84
C ASN A 61 11.04 11.06 13.14
N SER A 62 10.98 10.92 11.81
CA SER A 62 9.76 11.20 11.06
C SER A 62 8.71 10.11 11.27
N ALA A 63 9.14 8.85 11.30
CA ALA A 63 8.29 7.68 11.48
C ALA A 63 7.72 7.57 12.91
N SER A 64 8.53 7.85 13.93
CA SER A 64 8.13 7.74 15.34
C SER A 64 6.93 8.62 15.69
N LYS A 65 6.78 9.79 15.06
CA LYS A 65 5.62 10.68 15.19
C LYS A 65 4.29 10.00 14.83
N THR A 66 4.32 8.96 14.00
CA THR A 66 3.13 8.20 13.60
C THR A 66 2.85 6.99 14.49
N LEU A 67 3.74 6.72 15.45
CA LEU A 67 3.79 5.51 16.31
C LEU A 67 3.72 5.86 17.80
N THR A 68 3.22 7.04 18.14
CA THR A 68 3.13 7.55 19.53
C THR A 68 2.32 6.67 20.48
N HIS A 69 1.47 5.79 19.94
CA HIS A 69 0.65 4.87 20.74
C HIS A 69 1.38 3.57 21.12
N ILE A 70 2.52 3.26 20.49
CA ILE A 70 3.28 2.05 20.78
C ILE A 70 4.16 2.29 22.00
N LYS A 71 3.90 1.53 23.07
CA LYS A 71 4.62 1.65 24.35
C LYS A 71 5.55 0.46 24.65
N SER A 72 5.42 -0.62 23.88
CA SER A 72 6.19 -1.85 24.04
C SER A 72 6.66 -2.35 22.67
N PRO A 73 7.84 -2.97 22.57
CA PRO A 73 8.33 -3.58 21.33
C PRO A 73 7.59 -4.86 20.93
N GLU A 74 6.77 -5.48 21.81
CA GLU A 74 6.14 -6.79 21.55
C GLU A 74 5.39 -6.88 20.21
N ASN A 75 4.50 -5.92 19.92
CA ASN A 75 3.75 -5.92 18.66
C ASN A 75 4.64 -5.59 17.45
N PRO A 76 5.51 -4.55 17.50
CA PRO A 76 6.52 -4.34 16.46
C PRO A 76 7.40 -5.56 16.16
N ASP A 77 7.91 -6.24 17.19
CA ASP A 77 8.77 -7.44 17.03
C ASP A 77 7.98 -8.56 16.35
N SER A 78 6.74 -8.81 16.78
CA SER A 78 5.85 -9.81 16.13
C SER A 78 5.64 -9.52 14.65
N VAL A 79 5.47 -8.25 14.27
CA VAL A 79 5.35 -7.84 12.86
C VAL A 79 6.66 -8.09 12.09
N LEU A 80 7.80 -7.73 12.67
CA LEU A 80 9.11 -7.92 12.03
C LEU A 80 9.43 -9.42 11.84
N ASP A 81 9.15 -10.23 12.84
CA ASP A 81 9.37 -11.68 12.79
C ASP A 81 8.48 -12.33 11.72
N PHE A 82 7.21 -11.95 11.64
CA PHE A 82 6.30 -12.42 10.60
C PHE A 82 6.80 -12.06 9.19
N LEU A 83 7.29 -10.82 8.99
CA LEU A 83 7.84 -10.39 7.71
C LEU A 83 9.08 -11.22 7.34
N LYS A 84 10.00 -11.45 8.29
CA LYS A 84 11.19 -12.29 8.07
C LYS A 84 10.82 -13.72 7.69
N GLN A 85 9.90 -14.34 8.44
CA GLN A 85 9.39 -15.68 8.15
C GLN A 85 8.69 -15.77 6.78
N SER A 86 8.13 -14.65 6.31
CA SER A 86 7.50 -14.52 4.99
C SER A 86 8.49 -14.24 3.84
N GLY A 87 9.80 -14.23 4.09
CA GLY A 87 10.84 -14.05 3.08
C GLY A 87 11.32 -12.61 2.89
N PHE A 88 11.01 -11.69 3.81
CA PHE A 88 11.54 -10.32 3.78
C PHE A 88 12.92 -10.29 4.43
N ASN A 89 13.91 -9.72 3.74
CA ASN A 89 15.22 -9.43 4.31
C ASN A 89 15.23 -8.03 4.97
N ASP A 90 16.34 -7.68 5.62
CA ASP A 90 16.46 -6.40 6.34
C ASP A 90 16.31 -5.18 5.43
N THR A 91 16.74 -5.27 4.16
CA THR A 91 16.54 -4.20 3.17
C THR A 91 15.06 -4.03 2.82
N HIS A 92 14.35 -5.13 2.59
CA HIS A 92 12.90 -5.13 2.37
C HIS A 92 12.16 -4.51 3.56
N ILE A 93 12.51 -4.91 4.78
CA ILE A 93 11.91 -4.41 6.02
C ILE A 93 12.17 -2.91 6.18
N ARG A 94 13.43 -2.46 6.09
CA ARG A 94 13.80 -1.05 6.17
C ARG A 94 12.98 -0.19 5.20
N ASP A 95 12.91 -0.62 3.94
CA ASP A 95 12.24 0.11 2.88
C ASP A 95 10.72 0.14 3.05
N LEU A 96 10.15 -0.95 3.59
CA LEU A 96 8.73 -1.06 3.91
C LEU A 96 8.35 -0.16 5.09
N ILE A 97 9.06 -0.29 6.22
CA ILE A 97 8.78 0.47 7.44
C ILE A 97 9.05 1.96 7.23
N SER A 98 10.08 2.32 6.46
CA SER A 98 10.32 3.72 6.09
C SER A 98 9.15 4.35 5.32
N LYS A 99 8.41 3.57 4.51
CA LYS A 99 7.24 4.06 3.75
C LYS A 99 5.93 3.94 4.53
N LYS A 100 5.80 2.93 5.39
CA LYS A 100 4.59 2.61 6.15
C LYS A 100 4.92 2.27 7.62
N PRO A 101 5.35 3.23 8.44
CA PRO A 101 5.71 2.96 9.82
C PRO A 101 4.57 2.33 10.63
N LYS A 102 3.33 2.75 10.36
CA LYS A 102 2.11 2.24 11.01
C LYS A 102 1.91 0.72 10.88
N LEU A 103 2.63 0.04 9.98
CA LEU A 103 2.63 -1.42 9.94
C LEU A 103 3.15 -2.04 11.23
N LEU A 104 4.04 -1.38 11.98
CA LEU A 104 4.51 -1.88 13.28
C LEU A 104 3.42 -1.93 14.36
N ASN A 105 2.24 -1.33 14.11
CA ASN A 105 1.12 -1.32 15.04
C ASN A 105 -0.04 -2.24 14.61
N VAL A 106 0.09 -2.98 13.50
CA VAL A 106 -1.00 -3.88 13.06
C VAL A 106 -0.91 -5.21 13.81
N LYS A 107 -2.06 -5.86 13.97
CA LYS A 107 -2.13 -7.24 14.47
C LYS A 107 -1.85 -8.19 13.32
N VAL A 108 -0.77 -8.98 13.43
CA VAL A 108 -0.34 -9.91 12.38
C VAL A 108 -1.47 -10.84 11.96
N GLU A 109 -2.08 -11.54 12.92
CA GLU A 109 -3.10 -12.58 12.70
C GLU A 109 -4.34 -12.05 11.95
N ASN A 110 -4.77 -10.83 12.27
CA ASN A 110 -6.03 -10.30 11.74
C ASN A 110 -5.85 -9.37 10.54
N THR A 111 -4.61 -8.95 10.23
CA THR A 111 -4.37 -7.93 9.20
C THR A 111 -3.37 -8.38 8.15
N LEU A 112 -2.18 -8.84 8.54
CA LEU A 112 -1.13 -9.20 7.56
C LEU A 112 -1.32 -10.61 7.05
N LYS A 113 -1.50 -11.58 7.95
CA LYS A 113 -1.59 -12.99 7.62
C LYS A 113 -2.68 -13.31 6.58
N PRO A 114 -3.92 -12.77 6.67
CA PRO A 114 -4.93 -13.03 5.64
C PRO A 114 -4.53 -12.50 4.26
N LYS A 115 -3.87 -11.33 4.20
CA LYS A 115 -3.42 -10.74 2.93
C LYS A 115 -2.28 -11.54 2.32
N PHE A 116 -1.35 -12.02 3.15
CA PHE A 116 -0.22 -12.82 2.69
C PHE A 116 -0.70 -14.16 2.16
N LEU A 117 -1.65 -14.81 2.84
CA LEU A 117 -2.30 -16.03 2.36
C LEU A 117 -3.02 -15.81 1.02
N PHE A 118 -3.77 -14.72 0.90
CA PHE A 118 -4.44 -14.37 -0.36
C PHE A 118 -3.47 -14.25 -1.55
N PHE A 119 -2.32 -13.60 -1.38
CA PHE A 119 -1.32 -13.53 -2.45
C PHE A 119 -0.57 -14.85 -2.65
N GLN A 120 -0.38 -15.64 -1.59
CA GLN A 120 0.21 -16.97 -1.70
C GLN A 120 -0.66 -17.92 -2.51
N GLU A 121 -1.99 -17.89 -2.34
CA GLU A 121 -2.95 -18.64 -3.18
C GLU A 121 -2.90 -18.23 -4.66
N LEU A 122 -2.52 -16.98 -4.93
CA LEU A 122 -2.27 -16.49 -6.30
C LEU A 122 -0.90 -16.95 -6.85
N GLY A 123 -0.04 -17.57 -6.03
CA GLY A 123 1.33 -17.96 -6.40
C GLY A 123 2.37 -16.85 -6.17
N LEU A 124 2.04 -15.80 -5.41
CA LEU A 124 2.94 -14.69 -5.09
C LEU A 124 3.31 -14.69 -3.60
N TYR A 125 4.49 -15.18 -3.28
CA TYR A 125 5.02 -15.30 -1.92
C TYR A 125 6.54 -15.13 -1.90
N GLY A 126 7.16 -15.17 -0.71
CA GLY A 126 8.61 -15.12 -0.53
C GLY A 126 9.26 -13.83 -1.06
N THR A 127 10.48 -13.96 -1.59
CA THR A 127 11.29 -12.82 -2.08
C THR A 127 10.57 -11.96 -3.13
N PRO A 128 9.92 -12.51 -4.18
CA PRO A 128 9.21 -11.68 -5.15
C PRO A 128 8.05 -10.87 -4.53
N PHE A 129 7.33 -11.44 -3.57
CA PHE A 129 6.29 -10.70 -2.85
C PHE A 129 6.89 -9.62 -1.96
N ALA A 130 8.02 -9.91 -1.30
CA ALA A 130 8.74 -8.95 -0.48
C ALA A 130 9.23 -7.74 -1.31
N GLU A 131 9.79 -7.96 -2.48
CA GLU A 131 10.23 -6.91 -3.39
C GLU A 131 9.09 -5.96 -3.79
N ILE A 132 7.95 -6.52 -4.21
CA ILE A 132 6.76 -5.74 -4.57
C ILE A 132 6.24 -4.97 -3.37
N THR A 133 6.10 -5.64 -2.23
CA THR A 133 5.54 -5.05 -1.01
C THR A 133 6.40 -3.91 -0.49
N SER A 134 7.72 -4.08 -0.44
CA SER A 134 8.65 -3.05 0.03
C SER A 134 8.72 -1.85 -0.91
N ARG A 135 8.57 -2.07 -2.23
CA ARG A 135 8.54 -0.99 -3.22
C ARG A 135 7.20 -0.27 -3.26
N TYR A 136 6.09 -0.99 -3.14
CA TYR A 136 4.73 -0.49 -3.31
C TYR A 136 3.76 -0.96 -2.22
N PRO A 137 3.95 -0.56 -0.96
CA PRO A 137 3.19 -1.12 0.17
C PRO A 137 1.74 -0.62 0.29
N HIS A 138 1.28 0.24 -0.61
CA HIS A 138 -0.04 0.87 -0.51
C HIS A 138 -1.18 -0.13 -0.58
N PHE A 139 -1.00 -1.25 -1.30
CA PHE A 139 -2.07 -2.22 -1.46
C PHE A 139 -2.44 -2.92 -0.14
N LEU A 140 -1.52 -2.99 0.82
CA LEU A 140 -1.74 -3.63 2.12
C LEU A 140 -2.88 -2.98 2.92
N ARG A 141 -3.28 -1.74 2.63
CA ARG A 141 -4.40 -1.09 3.34
C ARG A 141 -5.78 -1.49 2.85
N TYR A 142 -5.89 -2.04 1.63
CA TYR A 142 -7.21 -2.30 1.04
C TYR A 142 -7.80 -3.62 1.51
N SER A 143 -9.12 -3.68 1.63
CA SER A 143 -9.84 -4.92 1.96
C SER A 143 -9.60 -5.98 0.88
N ILE A 144 -9.52 -7.24 1.31
CA ILE A 144 -9.46 -8.37 0.39
C ILE A 144 -10.77 -8.41 -0.41
N GLU A 145 -11.90 -8.52 0.28
CA GLU A 145 -13.24 -8.68 -0.30
C GLU A 145 -13.66 -7.48 -1.17
N ASN A 146 -13.43 -6.25 -0.70
CA ASN A 146 -13.98 -5.06 -1.35
C ASN A 146 -13.03 -4.45 -2.41
N HIS A 147 -11.80 -4.94 -2.55
CA HIS A 147 -10.83 -4.32 -3.45
C HIS A 147 -9.88 -5.32 -4.12
N LEU A 148 -9.09 -6.07 -3.33
CA LEU A 148 -8.05 -6.93 -3.90
C LEU A 148 -8.67 -8.08 -4.69
N GLN A 149 -9.66 -8.77 -4.14
CA GLN A 149 -10.32 -9.89 -4.80
C GLN A 149 -11.05 -9.46 -6.08
N PRO A 150 -11.89 -8.40 -6.11
CA PRO A 150 -12.47 -7.90 -7.35
C PRO A 150 -11.41 -7.56 -8.41
N THR A 151 -10.30 -6.93 -8.00
CA THR A 151 -9.20 -6.60 -8.90
C THR A 151 -8.56 -7.86 -9.47
N ILE A 152 -8.22 -8.85 -8.63
CA ILE A 152 -7.64 -10.12 -9.09
C ILE A 152 -8.62 -10.90 -9.97
N THR A 153 -9.92 -10.90 -9.67
CA THR A 153 -10.96 -11.52 -10.50
C THR A 153 -11.01 -10.90 -11.90
N TYR A 154 -10.95 -9.57 -11.99
CA TYR A 154 -10.87 -8.89 -13.28
C TYR A 154 -9.56 -9.19 -14.02
N LEU A 155 -8.42 -9.17 -13.33
CA LEU A 155 -7.15 -9.56 -13.95
C LEU A 155 -7.17 -11.01 -14.44
N ARG A 156 -7.90 -11.90 -13.76
CA ARG A 156 -8.07 -13.30 -14.16
C ARG A 156 -8.85 -13.44 -15.47
N SER A 157 -9.90 -12.64 -15.70
CA SER A 157 -10.61 -12.66 -17.00
C SER A 157 -9.72 -12.18 -18.16
N PHE A 158 -8.67 -11.42 -17.86
CA PHE A 158 -7.77 -10.86 -18.88
C PHE A 158 -6.50 -11.69 -19.11
N PHE A 159 -5.88 -12.19 -18.05
CA PHE A 159 -4.60 -12.90 -18.08
C PHE A 159 -4.73 -14.42 -18.02
N HIS A 160 -5.92 -14.93 -17.68
CA HIS A 160 -6.34 -16.33 -17.69
C HIS A 160 -5.61 -17.25 -16.69
N THR A 161 -4.32 -17.05 -16.42
CA THR A 161 -3.49 -17.89 -15.54
C THR A 161 -2.90 -17.08 -14.40
N ASN A 162 -2.72 -17.73 -13.23
CA ASN A 162 -2.07 -17.11 -12.07
C ASN A 162 -0.68 -16.56 -12.41
N ASP A 163 0.14 -17.30 -13.17
CA ASP A 163 1.49 -16.87 -13.54
C ASP A 163 1.50 -15.57 -14.34
N ARG A 164 0.57 -15.40 -15.28
CA ARG A 164 0.43 -14.15 -16.05
C ARG A 164 -0.08 -13.01 -15.18
N ILE A 165 -0.99 -13.27 -14.24
CA ILE A 165 -1.44 -12.26 -13.27
C ILE A 165 -0.27 -11.82 -12.38
N VAL A 166 0.50 -12.76 -11.84
CA VAL A 166 1.68 -12.48 -11.01
C VAL A 166 2.72 -11.70 -11.80
N THR A 167 2.96 -12.06 -13.07
CA THR A 167 3.84 -11.31 -13.97
C THR A 167 3.35 -9.88 -14.17
N ALA A 168 2.06 -9.68 -14.42
CA ALA A 168 1.46 -8.35 -14.54
C ALA A 168 1.61 -7.54 -13.23
N ILE A 169 1.39 -8.14 -12.06
CA ILE A 169 1.56 -7.48 -10.75
C ILE A 169 3.02 -7.08 -10.53
N LYS A 170 4.00 -7.93 -10.87
CA LYS A 170 5.44 -7.61 -10.74
C LYS A 170 5.81 -6.36 -11.54
N ARG A 171 5.23 -6.20 -12.73
CA ARG A 171 5.48 -5.06 -13.63
C ARG A 171 4.67 -3.83 -13.28
N TRP A 172 3.42 -4.04 -12.87
CA TRP A 172 2.45 -2.99 -12.62
C TRP A 172 1.85 -3.11 -11.22
N ALA A 173 2.70 -3.16 -10.19
CA ALA A 173 2.27 -3.35 -8.80
C ALA A 173 1.23 -2.33 -8.31
N LYS A 174 1.24 -1.12 -8.87
CA LYS A 174 0.24 -0.07 -8.58
C LYS A 174 -1.19 -0.48 -8.94
N VAL A 175 -1.38 -1.48 -9.82
CA VAL A 175 -2.70 -2.02 -10.17
C VAL A 175 -3.48 -2.45 -8.93
N LEU A 176 -2.79 -3.00 -7.92
CA LEU A 176 -3.38 -3.47 -6.66
C LEU A 176 -3.87 -2.33 -5.75
N SER A 177 -3.65 -1.07 -6.15
CA SER A 177 -4.08 0.12 -5.40
C SER A 177 -5.02 1.02 -6.19
N TYR A 178 -5.28 0.70 -7.46
CA TYR A 178 -6.16 1.48 -8.30
C TYR A 178 -7.59 1.02 -8.15
N ASP A 179 -8.51 1.98 -8.21
CA ASP A 179 -9.93 1.69 -8.25
C ASP A 179 -10.24 0.96 -9.56
N LEU A 180 -10.75 -0.27 -9.44
CA LEU A 180 -11.06 -1.12 -10.57
C LEU A 180 -12.01 -0.45 -11.57
N GLN A 181 -13.10 0.14 -11.07
CA GLN A 181 -14.17 0.71 -11.88
C GLN A 181 -13.81 2.08 -12.44
N LYS A 182 -13.02 2.87 -11.71
CA LYS A 182 -12.69 4.26 -12.10
C LYS A 182 -11.38 4.40 -12.84
N ARG A 183 -10.50 3.39 -12.80
CA ARG A 183 -9.14 3.49 -13.36
C ARG A 183 -8.77 2.34 -14.26
N ILE A 184 -8.95 1.10 -13.80
CA ILE A 184 -8.46 -0.07 -14.56
C ILE A 184 -9.38 -0.35 -15.73
N MET A 185 -10.68 -0.57 -15.48
CA MET A 185 -11.65 -0.92 -16.53
C MET A 185 -11.79 0.17 -17.60
N PRO A 186 -11.95 1.47 -17.27
CA PRO A 186 -12.02 2.51 -18.29
C PRO A 186 -10.74 2.61 -19.12
N GLY A 187 -9.57 2.38 -18.50
CA GLY A 187 -8.29 2.39 -19.20
C GLY A 187 -8.19 1.29 -20.26
N ILE A 188 -8.69 0.08 -19.95
CA ILE A 188 -8.75 -1.02 -20.92
C ILE A 188 -9.79 -0.74 -22.01
N GLU A 189 -10.95 -0.17 -21.64
CA GLU A 189 -12.01 0.13 -22.60
C GLU A 189 -11.59 1.16 -23.64
N VAL A 190 -10.90 2.23 -23.23
CA VAL A 190 -10.33 3.21 -24.18
C VAL A 190 -9.38 2.54 -25.19
N LEU A 191 -8.58 1.55 -24.77
CA LEU A 191 -7.70 0.82 -25.68
C LEU A 191 -8.49 -0.04 -26.67
N ARG A 192 -9.63 -0.62 -26.24
CA ARG A 192 -10.54 -1.37 -27.12
C ARG A 192 -11.24 -0.46 -28.12
N GLU A 193 -11.71 0.70 -27.69
CA GLU A 193 -12.30 1.74 -28.57
C GLU A 193 -11.30 2.22 -29.62
N CYS A 194 -10.00 2.22 -29.29
CA CYS A 194 -8.91 2.49 -30.22
C CYS A 194 -8.59 1.31 -31.16
N GLY A 195 -9.38 0.22 -31.14
CA GLY A 195 -9.21 -0.96 -31.97
C GLY A 195 -8.08 -1.90 -31.52
N ILE A 196 -7.55 -1.74 -30.30
CA ILE A 196 -6.50 -2.61 -29.78
C ILE A 196 -7.15 -3.85 -29.13
N PRO A 197 -6.92 -5.07 -29.66
CA PRO A 197 -7.53 -6.27 -29.10
C PRO A 197 -6.88 -6.68 -27.78
N ASP A 198 -7.66 -7.35 -26.92
CA ASP A 198 -7.26 -7.77 -25.57
C ASP A 198 -5.92 -8.53 -25.52
N HIS A 199 -5.65 -9.40 -26.50
CA HIS A 199 -4.36 -10.13 -26.54
C HIS A 199 -3.15 -9.20 -26.73
N LYS A 200 -3.28 -8.10 -27.48
CA LYS A 200 -2.22 -7.10 -27.64
C LYS A 200 -2.06 -6.29 -26.37
N ILE A 201 -3.14 -5.83 -25.76
CA ILE A 201 -3.10 -5.10 -24.49
C ILE A 201 -2.45 -5.97 -23.40
N SER A 202 -2.86 -7.23 -23.30
CA SER A 202 -2.26 -8.20 -22.38
C SER A 202 -0.77 -8.38 -22.63
N SER A 203 -0.34 -8.50 -23.89
CA SER A 203 1.07 -8.60 -24.24
C SER A 203 1.87 -7.36 -23.83
N LEU A 204 1.31 -6.15 -23.96
CA LEU A 204 1.96 -4.90 -23.56
C LEU A 204 2.15 -4.80 -22.04
N ILE A 205 1.23 -5.36 -21.25
CA ILE A 205 1.34 -5.36 -19.78
C ILE A 205 2.38 -6.39 -19.32
N LEU A 206 2.50 -7.53 -20.03
CA LEU A 206 3.42 -8.62 -19.67
C LEU A 206 4.85 -8.43 -20.19
N ARG A 207 5.02 -7.72 -21.31
CA ARG A 207 6.27 -7.49 -22.04
C ARG A 207 7.07 -6.33 -21.50
#